data_AF-A0A2E1N078-F1
#
_entry.id   AF-A0A2E1N078-F1
#
_cell.length_a   1.000
_cell.length_b   1.000
_cell.length_c   1.000
_cell.angle_alpha   90.00
_cell.angle_beta   90.00
_cell.angle_gamma   90.00
#
_symmetry.space_group_name_H-M   'P 1'
#
loop_
_entity.id
_entity.type
_entity.pdbx_description
1 polymer ?
#
loop_
_entity_poly.entity_id
_entity_poly.type
_entity_poly.pdbx_seq_one_letter_code
_entity_poly.pdbx_strand_id
1 'polypeptide(L)'
;MIIITQEAAKAKKNFSYDIVANINNLKKLKKSLSVFEKKTPIKIYDIGLNKEYKQEILEVRDHLNKTGINPIVGSHKIEFKDIGELYKSKKGVRTVCCGKRLNLNYKNPSHFLCVFSVFVFYLGFTNISGFIFNKGYN
;
A
#
# COMPACT_ATOMS: atom_id res chain seq x y z
N MET A 1 -1.74 12.19 -6.32
CA MET A 1 -2.27 11.00 -7.01
C MET A 1 -2.65 9.94 -5.98
N ILE A 2 -3.78 9.28 -6.19
CA ILE A 2 -4.38 8.26 -5.33
C ILE A 2 -4.34 6.92 -6.06
N ILE A 3 -3.62 5.97 -5.46
CA ILE A 3 -3.63 4.56 -5.84
C ILE A 3 -4.50 3.83 -4.82
N ILE A 4 -5.48 3.06 -5.28
CA ILE A 4 -6.26 2.16 -4.44
C ILE A 4 -5.94 0.71 -4.77
N THR A 5 -5.79 -0.16 -3.79
CA THR A 5 -5.67 -1.60 -4.04
C THR A 5 -6.98 -2.16 -4.59
N GLN A 6 -6.91 -3.23 -5.38
CA GLN A 6 -8.11 -3.90 -5.88
C GLN A 6 -9.03 -4.38 -4.74
N GLU A 7 -8.47 -4.81 -3.62
CA GLU A 7 -9.19 -5.22 -2.42
C GLU A 7 -9.98 -4.05 -1.82
N ALA A 8 -9.34 -2.87 -1.71
CA ALA A 8 -9.99 -1.66 -1.21
C ALA A 8 -11.04 -1.12 -2.18
N ALA A 9 -10.77 -1.10 -3.49
CA ALA A 9 -11.70 -0.62 -4.50
C ALA A 9 -13.01 -1.44 -4.51
N LYS A 10 -12.92 -2.76 -4.30
CA LYS A 10 -14.10 -3.63 -4.16
C LYS A 10 -14.94 -3.29 -2.92
N ALA A 11 -14.29 -2.91 -1.82
CA ALA A 11 -14.94 -2.62 -0.55
C ALA A 11 -15.50 -1.18 -0.48
N LYS A 12 -14.83 -0.21 -1.11
CA LYS A 12 -15.16 1.23 -1.05
C LYS A 12 -15.53 1.76 -2.44
N LYS A 13 -16.69 1.34 -2.95
CA LYS A 13 -17.16 1.62 -4.32
C LYS A 13 -17.25 3.11 -4.69
N ASN A 14 -17.55 3.98 -3.71
CA ASN A 14 -17.73 5.42 -3.93
C ASN A 14 -16.48 6.25 -3.63
N PHE A 15 -15.34 5.61 -3.33
CA PHE A 15 -14.11 6.34 -3.08
C PHE A 15 -13.47 6.78 -4.41
N SER A 16 -13.09 8.05 -4.52
CA SER A 16 -12.42 8.58 -5.72
C SER A 16 -10.94 8.21 -5.72
N TYR A 17 -10.43 7.75 -6.87
CA TYR A 17 -9.04 7.34 -7.05
C TYR A 17 -8.60 7.53 -8.50
N ASP A 18 -7.28 7.60 -8.72
CA ASP A 18 -6.70 7.73 -10.06
C ASP A 18 -6.35 6.35 -10.67
N ILE A 19 -5.85 5.42 -9.84
CA ILE A 19 -5.33 4.12 -10.30
C ILE A 19 -5.79 2.99 -9.37
N VAL A 20 -6.25 1.87 -9.95
CA VAL A 20 -6.45 0.61 -9.23
C VAL A 20 -5.21 -0.29 -9.39
N ALA A 21 -4.58 -0.63 -8.27
CA ALA A 21 -3.44 -1.53 -8.19
C ALA A 21 -3.91 -2.99 -7.99
N ASN A 22 -3.48 -3.88 -8.88
CA ASN A 22 -3.77 -5.31 -8.83
C ASN A 22 -2.46 -6.09 -8.69
N ILE A 23 -2.37 -6.95 -7.67
CA ILE A 23 -1.15 -7.71 -7.35
C ILE A 23 -0.75 -8.64 -8.49
N ASN A 24 -1.72 -9.14 -9.26
CA ASN A 24 -1.49 -10.01 -10.40
C ASN A 24 -1.08 -9.24 -11.67
N ASN A 25 -1.00 -7.90 -11.62
CA ASN A 25 -0.66 -7.08 -12.79
C ASN A 25 0.18 -5.83 -12.45
N LEU A 26 1.36 -6.05 -11.86
CA LEU A 26 2.32 -4.98 -11.57
C LEU A 26 2.83 -4.25 -12.84
N LYS A 27 2.86 -4.93 -14.00
CA LYS A 27 3.22 -4.31 -15.28
C LYS A 27 2.26 -3.20 -15.68
N LYS A 28 0.95 -3.42 -15.50
CA LYS A 28 -0.07 -2.38 -15.74
C LYS A 28 0.13 -1.20 -14.80
N LEU A 29 0.37 -1.45 -13.52
CA LEU A 29 0.66 -0.37 -12.56
C LEU A 29 1.90 0.44 -12.96
N LYS A 30 3.00 -0.23 -13.35
CA LYS A 30 4.21 0.45 -13.85
C LYS A 30 3.92 1.33 -15.07
N LYS A 31 3.15 0.83 -16.03
CA LYS A 31 2.74 1.59 -17.23
C LYS A 31 1.86 2.78 -16.86
N SER A 32 0.90 2.62 -15.95
CA SER A 32 0.08 3.73 -15.47
C SER A 32 0.91 4.80 -14.75
N LEU A 33 1.96 4.40 -14.03
CA LEU A 33 2.84 5.33 -13.31
C LEU A 33 3.90 6.00 -14.20
N SER A 34 4.17 5.52 -15.41
CA SER A 34 5.25 6.06 -16.24
C SER A 34 4.96 7.45 -16.81
N VAL A 35 3.69 7.88 -16.81
CA VAL A 35 3.28 9.20 -17.28
C VAL A 35 3.34 10.28 -16.20
N PHE A 36 3.62 9.91 -14.95
CA PHE A 36 3.67 10.83 -13.81
C PHE A 36 5.11 11.16 -13.44
N GLU A 37 5.34 12.41 -13.03
CA GLU A 37 6.63 12.86 -12.52
C GLU A 37 6.96 12.18 -11.18
N LYS A 38 8.23 11.85 -10.94
CA LYS A 38 8.67 11.13 -9.73
C LYS A 38 8.46 11.89 -8.42
N LYS A 39 8.38 13.21 -8.49
CA LYS A 39 8.04 14.09 -7.36
C LYS A 39 6.55 14.10 -7.00
N THR A 40 5.69 13.50 -7.83
CA THR A 40 4.24 13.47 -7.61
C THR A 40 3.92 12.82 -6.26
N PRO A 41 3.21 13.49 -5.33
CA PRO A 41 2.78 12.88 -4.08
C PRO A 41 1.82 11.72 -4.35
N ILE A 42 2.15 10.55 -3.78
CA ILE A 42 1.36 9.33 -3.92
C ILE A 42 0.70 8.99 -2.59
N LYS A 43 -0.62 8.79 -2.62
CA LYS A 43 -1.38 8.20 -1.53
C LYS A 43 -1.80 6.80 -1.95
N ILE A 44 -1.47 5.79 -1.15
CA ILE A 44 -1.83 4.39 -1.42
C ILE A 44 -2.84 3.95 -0.36
N TYR A 45 -4.02 3.54 -0.80
CA TYR A 45 -5.10 3.06 0.05
C TYR A 45 -5.26 1.56 -0.09
N ASP A 46 -5.26 0.86 1.03
CA ASP A 46 -5.63 -0.54 1.14
C ASP A 46 -6.79 -0.72 2.12
N ILE A 47 -7.32 -1.94 2.22
CA ILE A 47 -8.38 -2.29 3.16
C ILE A 47 -7.82 -3.22 4.23
N GLY A 48 -8.28 -3.04 5.45
CA GLY A 48 -7.81 -3.80 6.59
C GLY A 48 -8.85 -3.86 7.69
N LEU A 49 -8.43 -4.37 8.85
CA LEU A 49 -9.25 -4.39 10.05
C LEU A 49 -8.45 -3.83 11.21
N ASN A 50 -9.10 -2.98 12.00
CA ASN A 50 -8.61 -2.54 13.28
C ASN A 50 -9.79 -2.40 14.26
N LYS A 51 -9.73 -3.15 15.36
CA LYS A 51 -10.78 -3.16 16.39
C LYS A 51 -10.55 -2.10 17.48
N GLU A 52 -9.33 -1.60 17.63
CA GLU A 52 -8.98 -0.65 18.69
C GLU A 52 -9.29 0.80 18.28
N TYR A 53 -9.19 1.11 16.99
CA TYR A 53 -9.31 2.48 16.47
C TYR A 53 -10.71 2.72 15.90
N LYS A 54 -11.34 3.82 16.32
CA LYS A 54 -12.66 4.26 15.84
C LYS A 54 -12.58 5.16 14.59
N GLN A 55 -11.45 5.22 13.91
CA GLN A 55 -11.30 5.98 12.68
C GLN A 55 -11.63 5.10 11.47
N GLU A 56 -12.33 5.67 10.48
CA GLU A 56 -12.60 5.00 9.20
C GLU A 56 -11.31 4.76 8.40
N ILE A 57 -10.39 5.72 8.45
CA ILE A 57 -9.12 5.68 7.70
C ILE A 57 -7.98 5.81 8.69
N LEU A 58 -7.05 4.86 8.63
CA LEU A 58 -5.83 4.87 9.43
C LEU A 58 -4.65 5.21 8.54
N GLU A 59 -3.90 6.24 8.92
CA GLU A 59 -2.63 6.54 8.27
C GLU A 59 -1.56 5.53 8.72
N VAL A 60 -0.68 5.14 7.81
CA VAL A 60 0.37 4.15 8.03
C VAL A 60 1.74 4.85 8.10
N ARG A 61 2.51 4.53 9.13
CA ARG A 61 3.90 4.98 9.29
C ARG A 61 4.93 3.91 8.96
N ASP A 62 4.54 2.64 9.05
CA ASP A 62 5.44 1.50 8.85
C ASP A 62 4.64 0.23 8.51
N HIS A 63 5.30 -0.78 7.96
CA HIS A 63 4.70 -2.06 7.65
C HIS A 63 5.57 -3.25 8.07
N LEU A 64 4.92 -4.39 8.28
CA LEU A 64 5.55 -5.70 8.26
C LEU A 64 5.02 -6.46 7.04
N ASN A 65 5.90 -6.83 6.12
CA ASN A 65 5.53 -7.58 4.94
C ASN A 65 5.50 -9.09 5.25
N LYS A 66 4.30 -9.62 5.54
CA LYS A 66 4.06 -11.08 5.68
C LYS A 66 3.33 -11.66 4.46
N THR A 67 3.34 -10.96 3.34
CA THR A 67 2.68 -11.44 2.11
C THR A 67 3.44 -12.57 1.43
N GLY A 68 4.74 -12.74 1.75
CA GLY A 68 5.66 -13.60 1.02
C GLY A 68 6.06 -13.05 -0.37
N ILE A 69 5.60 -11.85 -0.73
CA ILE A 69 5.84 -11.23 -2.02
C ILE A 69 6.83 -10.08 -1.85
N ASN A 70 7.91 -10.13 -2.63
CA ASN A 70 8.78 -9.00 -2.87
C ASN A 70 8.64 -8.56 -4.34
N PRO A 71 8.09 -7.37 -4.62
CA PRO A 71 7.67 -6.96 -5.97
C PRO A 71 8.84 -6.67 -6.94
N ILE A 72 10.08 -6.68 -6.45
CA ILE A 72 11.28 -6.41 -7.27
C ILE A 72 12.11 -7.66 -7.58
N VAL A 73 11.67 -8.85 -7.10
CA VAL A 73 12.32 -10.12 -7.44
C VAL A 73 12.25 -10.36 -8.94
N GLY A 74 13.38 -10.76 -9.54
CA GLY A 74 13.51 -10.99 -10.98
C GLY A 74 13.86 -9.74 -11.80
N SER A 75 14.21 -8.62 -11.15
CA SER A 75 14.83 -7.49 -11.84
C SER A 75 16.26 -7.84 -12.31
N HIS A 76 16.62 -7.46 -13.54
CA HIS A 76 17.95 -7.75 -14.11
C HIS A 76 19.09 -6.96 -13.45
N LYS A 77 18.76 -5.92 -12.68
CA LYS A 77 19.73 -5.10 -11.95
C LYS A 77 19.46 -5.24 -10.46
N ILE A 78 20.46 -5.70 -9.72
CA ILE A 78 20.40 -5.80 -8.27
C ILE A 78 20.57 -4.39 -7.69
N GLU A 79 19.52 -3.89 -7.03
CA GLU A 79 19.54 -2.63 -6.29
C GLU A 79 18.99 -2.86 -4.89
N PHE A 80 19.76 -2.46 -3.87
CA PHE A 80 19.31 -2.45 -2.48
C PHE A 80 19.05 -1.01 -2.07
N LYS A 81 17.78 -0.69 -1.79
CA LYS A 81 17.38 0.63 -1.32
C LYS A 81 16.94 0.56 0.13
N ASP A 82 17.32 1.56 0.91
CA ASP A 82 16.77 1.77 2.23
C ASP A 82 15.30 2.20 2.12
N ILE A 83 14.42 1.49 2.82
CA ILE A 83 12.98 1.74 2.90
C ILE A 83 12.53 2.20 4.30
N GLY A 84 13.47 2.51 5.21
CA GLY A 84 13.16 2.97 6.56
C GLY A 84 12.32 4.26 6.59
N GLU A 85 12.44 5.08 5.55
CA GLU A 85 11.70 6.33 5.34
C GLU A 85 10.65 6.19 4.21
N LEU A 86 10.17 4.97 3.94
CA LEU A 86 9.22 4.70 2.84
C LEU A 86 7.92 5.50 2.94
N TYR A 87 7.38 5.62 4.16
CA TYR A 87 6.15 6.36 4.42
C TYR A 87 6.46 7.72 5.01
N LYS A 88 5.76 8.74 4.53
CA LYS A 88 5.91 10.12 5.01
C LYS A 88 5.50 10.31 6.47
N SER A 89 4.50 9.57 6.95
CA SER A 89 3.95 9.75 8.30
C SER A 89 4.87 9.16 9.37
N LYS A 90 5.06 9.89 10.47
CA LYS A 90 5.75 9.40 11.68
C LYS A 90 4.79 8.98 12.80
N LYS A 91 3.51 9.35 12.71
CA LYS A 91 2.53 9.18 13.80
C LYS A 91 1.43 8.16 13.48
N GLY A 92 1.46 7.53 12.31
CA GLY A 92 0.50 6.51 11.89
C GLY A 92 0.63 5.16 12.60
N VAL A 93 -0.18 4.20 12.16
CA VAL A 93 -0.10 2.81 12.61
C VAL A 93 1.01 2.04 11.89
N ARG A 94 1.55 1.02 12.55
CA ARG A 94 2.30 -0.04 11.87
C ARG A 94 1.30 -1.10 11.42
N THR A 95 1.30 -1.43 10.13
CA THR A 95 0.41 -2.46 9.56
C THR A 95 1.12 -3.79 9.34
N VAL A 96 0.37 -4.90 9.35
CA VAL A 96 0.87 -6.20 8.91
C VAL A 96 0.17 -6.59 7.61
N CYS A 97 0.91 -6.59 6.51
CA CYS A 97 0.37 -7.04 5.22
C CYS A 97 0.28 -8.56 5.18
N CYS A 98 -0.91 -9.09 4.96
CA CYS A 98 -1.20 -10.51 4.99
C CYS A 98 -1.36 -11.13 3.59
N GLY A 99 -1.42 -10.31 2.54
CA GLY A 99 -1.66 -10.76 1.17
C GLY A 99 -3.15 -11.02 0.93
N LYS A 100 -3.50 -12.13 0.28
CA LYS A 100 -4.88 -12.38 -0.19
C LYS A 100 -5.91 -12.47 0.94
N ARG A 101 -5.52 -12.94 2.12
CA ARG A 101 -6.41 -13.12 3.28
C ARG A 101 -5.84 -12.36 4.48
N LEU A 102 -6.67 -11.60 5.18
CA LEU A 102 -6.27 -10.96 6.43
C LEU A 102 -6.10 -12.02 7.52
N ASN A 103 -5.01 -11.92 8.29
CA ASN A 103 -4.87 -12.66 9.53
C ASN A 103 -5.28 -11.76 10.69
N LEU A 104 -6.42 -12.07 11.31
CA LEU A 104 -7.05 -11.24 12.35
C LEU A 104 -6.35 -11.32 13.71
N ASN A 105 -5.37 -12.22 13.85
CA ASN A 105 -4.54 -12.31 15.06
C ASN A 105 -3.41 -11.27 15.04
N TYR A 106 -3.14 -10.64 13.90
CA TYR A 106 -2.18 -9.55 13.82
C TYR A 106 -2.83 -8.22 14.19
N LYS A 107 -1.99 -7.28 14.65
CA LYS A 107 -2.40 -5.89 14.85
C LYS A 107 -2.43 -5.17 13.50
N ASN A 108 -3.53 -4.46 13.23
CA ASN A 108 -3.75 -3.68 12.01
C ASN A 108 -3.48 -4.45 10.69
N PRO A 109 -4.08 -5.65 10.48
CA PRO A 109 -3.86 -6.41 9.27
C PRO A 109 -4.38 -5.66 8.04
N SER A 110 -3.58 -5.64 6.99
CA SER A 110 -3.94 -5.17 5.64
C SER A 110 -3.61 -6.23 4.60
N HIS A 111 -3.95 -5.99 3.34
CA HIS A 111 -3.70 -6.94 2.26
C HIS A 111 -2.30 -6.71 1.66
N PHE A 112 -2.19 -5.79 0.70
CA PHE A 112 -1.04 -5.62 -0.18
C PHE A 112 -0.41 -4.22 -0.12
N LEU A 113 -0.81 -3.36 0.84
CA LEU A 113 -0.30 -1.99 0.96
C LEU A 113 1.23 -1.91 0.83
N CYS A 114 1.96 -2.71 1.60
CA CYS A 114 3.42 -2.72 1.58
C CYS A 114 4.01 -3.16 0.24
N VAL A 115 3.43 -4.16 -0.42
CA VAL A 115 3.92 -4.64 -1.73
C VAL A 115 3.83 -3.50 -2.74
N PHE A 116 2.70 -2.81 -2.80
CA PHE A 116 2.57 -1.67 -3.72
C PHE A 116 3.43 -0.47 -3.29
N SER A 117 3.55 -0.20 -2.00
CA SER A 117 4.39 0.90 -1.50
C SER A 117 5.86 0.68 -1.89
N VAL A 118 6.39 -0.53 -1.67
CA VAL A 118 7.75 -0.90 -2.06
C VAL A 118 7.89 -0.84 -3.58
N PHE A 119 6.94 -1.39 -4.34
CA PHE A 119 7.02 -1.36 -5.80
C PHE A 119 7.08 0.07 -6.35
N VAL A 120 6.18 0.95 -5.86
CA VAL A 120 6.13 2.36 -6.24
C VAL A 120 7.42 3.09 -5.87
N PHE A 121 7.98 2.81 -4.70
CA PHE A 121 9.27 3.36 -4.28
C PHE A 121 10.42 2.96 -5.19
N TYR A 122 10.49 1.68 -5.58
CA TYR A 122 11.51 1.21 -6.51
C TYR A 122 11.36 1.79 -7.91
N LEU A 123 10.15 2.22 -8.31
CA LEU A 123 9.91 2.99 -9.53
C LEU A 123 10.35 4.47 -9.44
N GLY A 124 10.91 4.89 -8.30
CA GLY A 124 11.53 6.20 -8.09
C GLY A 124 10.65 7.24 -7.40
N PHE A 125 9.45 6.88 -6.96
CA PHE A 125 8.59 7.81 -6.21
C PHE A 125 8.94 7.76 -4.72
N THR A 126 9.33 8.89 -4.13
CA THR A 126 9.76 8.94 -2.72
C THR A 126 8.75 9.61 -1.79
N ASN A 127 7.75 10.32 -2.34
CA ASN A 127 6.72 11.00 -1.56
C ASN A 127 5.46 10.11 -1.43
N ILE A 128 5.56 9.04 -0.63
CA ILE A 128 4.51 8.03 -0.47
C ILE A 128 3.84 8.17 0.90
N SER A 129 2.51 8.17 0.92
CA SER A 129 1.67 8.08 2.12
C SER A 129 0.80 6.83 2.03
N GLY A 130 0.75 6.03 3.10
CA GLY A 130 -0.05 4.81 3.16
C GLY A 130 -1.29 4.99 4.02
N PHE A 131 -2.41 4.39 3.61
CA PHE A 131 -3.67 4.47 4.32
C PHE A 131 -4.39 3.11 4.31
N ILE A 132 -5.10 2.83 5.39
CA ILE A 132 -5.94 1.63 5.53
C ILE A 132 -7.36 2.06 5.83
N PHE A 133 -8.30 1.69 4.97
CA PHE A 133 -9.71 1.69 5.29
C PHE A 133 -9.98 0.62 6.35
N ASN A 134 -10.53 1.03 7.48
CA ASN A 134 -10.87 0.15 8.58
C ASN A 134 -12.25 -0.47 8.37
N LYS A 135 -12.31 -1.79 8.14
CA LYS A 135 -13.59 -2.54 8.09
C LYS A 135 -14.33 -2.60 9.44
N GLY A 136 -13.65 -2.29 10.55
CA GLY A 136 -14.24 -2.27 11.88
C GLY A 136 -15.06 -1.01 12.16
N TYR A 137 -14.99 -0.03 11.27
CA TYR A 137 -15.80 1.18 11.30
C TYR A 137 -17.02 0.97 10.40
N ASN A 138 -18.16 0.65 11.01
CA ASN A 138 -19.49 0.64 10.40
C ASN A 138 -20.30 1.79 11.00
#